data_AF-A0A2A3AJ32-F1
#
_entry.id   AF-A0A2A3AJ32-F1
#
_cell.length_a   1.000
_cell.length_b   1.000
_cell.length_c   1.000
_cell.angle_alpha   90.00
_cell.angle_beta   90.00
_cell.angle_gamma   90.00
#
_symmetry.space_group_name_H-M   'P 1'
#
loop_
_entity.id
_entity.type
_entity.pdbx_description
1 polymer ?
#
loop_
_entity_poly.entity_id
_entity_poly.type
_entity_poly.pdbx_seq_one_letter_code
_entity_poly.pdbx_strand_id
1 'polypeptide(L)'
;MAPRSTTPQGQRTRASAPSAPPADSVFDGDPADPIAVGRRIRYRRKRLRVTLGQLADQVGMAASALSLIENGKREPKLSTLAAIAKALDTSVEQLIGAKTQSKRMELEIEVERVQRGPMYSSLGLPSVRVGPGLSTEALEAIVALQRQLAHRLDEQAATPEEARRANTDLRARMQKLNNYFERIETMAGELLAAIGHGGGPLSEHHISSLVSHVGFEIHQVPDLPHSTRSVTDLRNKRFYLPARSSIGSTWSVLLQAVGHLLLDHKRPENYGEFLEQRVETNYFAAALMIPESSAVKLLAESKARRELSVDDLRDAFAVSHETAAHRMTNLMTQHFGIPTHFEKVHSSGIIHKAWSNDGIAFPTDHTGAVEGQRACRYFSARQAFSATNRLLSHFQYTDTPGGTFWCSARVERSTDGEFSIAFGVPYEHVKWFRNRDTAVRKQSTCPDPACCQEPPGALADTWDGQSWPSARPATHMLAAMPAGAFPGVDETEVYRFLRRHQPAPTIDPDGDLT
;
A
#
# COMPACT_ATOMS: atom_id res chain seq x y z
N MET A 1 -21.47 72.27 -9.30
CA MET A 1 -22.75 71.52 -9.30
C MET A 1 -22.69 70.50 -10.42
N ALA A 2 -22.40 69.24 -10.08
CA ALA A 2 -22.52 68.01 -10.87
C ALA A 2 -22.18 66.83 -9.93
N PRO A 3 -22.71 65.61 -10.15
CA PRO A 3 -23.43 64.89 -9.09
C PRO A 3 -22.66 63.75 -8.41
N ARG A 4 -23.16 63.38 -7.22
CA ARG A 4 -22.73 62.24 -6.39
C ARG A 4 -23.02 60.92 -7.10
N SER A 5 -21.99 60.10 -7.28
CA SER A 5 -22.10 58.71 -7.72
C SER A 5 -22.33 57.78 -6.52
N THR A 6 -23.44 57.06 -6.59
CA THR A 6 -23.89 56.00 -5.69
C THR A 6 -23.14 54.70 -6.00
N THR A 7 -22.46 54.14 -5.00
CA THR A 7 -21.89 52.79 -5.06
C THR A 7 -22.94 51.76 -4.61
N PRO A 8 -23.21 50.67 -5.36
CA PRO A 8 -24.17 49.66 -4.94
C PRO A 8 -23.57 48.69 -3.91
N GLN A 9 -24.36 48.37 -2.89
CA GLN A 9 -24.09 47.36 -1.88
C GLN A 9 -24.03 45.96 -2.52
N GLY A 10 -22.83 45.35 -2.53
CA GLY A 10 -22.63 43.94 -2.85
C GLY A 10 -23.00 43.05 -1.66
N GLN A 11 -24.00 42.19 -1.84
CA GLN A 11 -24.43 41.16 -0.91
C GLN A 11 -23.26 40.23 -0.53
N ARG A 12 -22.96 40.12 0.77
CA ARG A 12 -22.07 39.07 1.30
C ARG A 12 -22.79 37.72 1.22
N THR A 13 -22.51 36.96 0.17
CA THR A 13 -22.84 35.52 0.12
C THR A 13 -22.03 34.82 1.22
N ARG A 14 -22.73 34.22 2.20
CA ARG A 14 -22.13 33.34 3.20
C ARG A 14 -21.52 32.14 2.48
N ALA A 15 -20.19 32.06 2.44
CA ALA A 15 -19.50 30.83 2.09
C ALA A 15 -19.90 29.75 3.10
N SER A 16 -20.60 28.72 2.63
CA SER A 16 -20.90 27.51 3.38
C SER A 16 -19.58 26.81 3.73
N ALA A 17 -19.34 26.62 5.03
CA ALA A 17 -18.20 25.86 5.53
C ALA A 17 -18.20 24.42 4.95
N PRO A 18 -17.03 23.84 4.63
CA PRO A 18 -16.95 22.46 4.18
C PRO A 18 -17.52 21.53 5.26
N SER A 19 -18.44 20.66 4.85
CA SER A 19 -19.05 19.64 5.72
C SER A 19 -17.97 18.68 6.21
N ALA A 20 -17.91 18.49 7.53
CA ALA A 20 -17.04 17.51 8.17
C ALA A 20 -17.31 16.09 7.61
N PRO A 21 -16.28 15.25 7.43
CA PRO A 21 -16.45 13.87 7.00
C PRO A 21 -17.29 13.08 8.03
N PRO A 22 -17.97 11.99 7.61
CA PRO A 22 -18.80 11.19 8.50
C PRO A 22 -17.98 10.67 9.70
N ALA A 23 -18.61 10.69 10.87
CA ALA A 23 -18.02 10.33 12.14
C ALA A 23 -18.00 8.80 12.33
N ASP A 24 -17.24 8.09 11.50
CA ASP A 24 -16.83 6.73 11.87
C ASP A 24 -15.64 6.86 12.82
N SER A 25 -15.83 6.39 14.06
CA SER A 25 -14.86 6.45 15.13
C SER A 25 -13.64 5.60 14.77
N VAL A 26 -12.57 6.25 14.30
CA VAL A 26 -11.25 5.66 14.02
C VAL A 26 -10.58 5.04 15.28
N PHE A 27 -11.25 5.07 16.44
CA PHE A 27 -10.76 4.54 17.69
C PHE A 27 -11.87 3.77 18.42
N ASP A 28 -12.15 2.55 17.96
CA ASP A 28 -12.90 1.56 18.74
C ASP A 28 -12.07 1.15 19.96
N GLY A 29 -12.15 1.96 21.01
CA GLY A 29 -11.50 1.69 22.29
C GLY A 29 -12.30 0.69 23.09
N ASP A 30 -11.59 -0.16 23.85
CA ASP A 30 -12.19 -1.10 24.80
C ASP A 30 -13.23 -0.37 25.68
N PRO A 31 -14.51 -0.81 25.69
CA PRO A 31 -15.54 -0.19 26.51
C PRO A 31 -15.22 -0.22 28.02
N ALA A 32 -14.32 -1.11 28.46
CA ALA A 32 -13.76 -1.18 29.81
C ALA A 32 -12.63 -0.17 30.09
N ASP A 33 -12.29 0.70 29.14
CA ASP A 33 -11.29 1.77 29.30
C ASP A 33 -11.54 2.57 30.60
N PRO A 34 -10.56 2.63 31.53
CA PRO A 34 -10.68 3.36 32.79
C PRO A 34 -11.11 4.83 32.64
N ILE A 35 -10.78 5.47 31.50
CA ILE A 35 -11.20 6.84 31.19
C ILE A 35 -12.71 6.91 30.96
N ALA A 36 -13.25 5.98 30.16
CA ALA A 36 -14.67 5.91 29.85
C ALA A 36 -15.50 5.59 31.11
N VAL A 37 -15.07 4.61 31.89
CA VAL A 37 -15.69 4.22 33.16
C VAL A 37 -15.72 5.40 34.14
N GLY A 38 -14.60 6.10 34.32
CA GLY A 38 -14.51 7.27 35.19
C GLY A 38 -15.46 8.40 34.80
N ARG A 39 -15.58 8.69 33.49
CA ARG A 39 -16.47 9.73 32.97
C ARG A 39 -17.95 9.38 33.15
N ARG A 40 -18.34 8.11 33.01
CA ARG A 40 -19.71 7.63 33.27
C ARG A 40 -20.09 7.77 34.74
N ILE A 41 -19.20 7.40 35.67
CA ILE A 41 -19.39 7.59 37.12
C ILE A 41 -19.66 9.07 37.43
N ARG A 42 -18.79 9.96 36.93
CA ARG A 42 -18.91 11.41 37.14
C ARG A 42 -20.23 11.97 36.59
N TYR A 43 -20.64 11.52 35.41
CA TYR A 43 -21.88 11.95 34.78
C TYR A 43 -23.12 11.50 35.56
N ARG A 44 -23.18 10.22 35.96
CA ARG A 44 -24.29 9.69 36.76
C ARG A 44 -24.38 10.40 38.11
N ARG A 45 -23.24 10.60 38.78
CA ARG A 45 -23.16 11.36 40.03
C ARG A 45 -23.73 12.78 39.89
N LYS A 46 -23.35 13.51 38.84
CA LYS A 46 -23.88 14.86 38.57
C LYS A 46 -25.37 14.86 38.29
N ARG A 47 -25.90 13.87 37.57
CA ARG A 47 -27.34 13.73 37.33
C ARG A 47 -28.15 13.50 38.60
N LEU A 48 -27.60 12.73 39.53
CA LEU A 48 -28.18 12.49 40.85
C LEU A 48 -27.91 13.64 41.84
N ARG A 49 -27.20 14.70 41.43
CA ARG A 49 -26.81 15.85 42.26
C ARG A 49 -26.02 15.48 43.52
N VAL A 50 -25.31 14.36 43.48
CA VAL A 50 -24.45 13.87 44.58
C VAL A 50 -23.06 14.52 44.46
N THR A 51 -22.51 15.00 45.58
CA THR A 51 -21.14 15.55 45.58
C THR A 51 -20.09 14.44 45.57
N LEU A 52 -18.86 14.77 45.18
CA LEU A 52 -17.76 13.80 45.18
C LEU A 52 -17.51 13.24 46.60
N GLY A 53 -17.58 14.09 47.63
CA GLY A 53 -17.44 13.68 49.02
C GLY A 53 -18.56 12.72 49.45
N GLN A 54 -19.81 13.06 49.15
CA GLN A 54 -20.96 12.20 49.47
C GLN A 54 -20.88 10.82 48.81
N LEU A 55 -20.46 10.75 47.54
CA LEU A 55 -20.28 9.45 46.88
C LEU A 55 -19.10 8.68 47.50
N ALA A 56 -18.02 9.37 47.86
CA ALA A 56 -16.86 8.75 48.50
C ALA A 56 -17.24 8.16 49.88
N ASP A 57 -18.01 8.89 50.67
CA ASP A 57 -18.50 8.44 51.98
C ASP A 57 -19.44 7.22 51.85
N GLN A 58 -20.36 7.24 50.87
CA GLN A 58 -21.27 6.11 50.60
C GLN A 58 -20.55 4.83 50.16
N VAL A 59 -19.44 4.97 49.44
CA VAL A 59 -18.64 3.84 48.93
C VAL A 59 -17.54 3.44 49.93
N GLY A 60 -17.32 4.23 50.99
CA GLY A 60 -16.29 3.98 52.00
C GLY A 60 -14.88 4.26 51.50
N MET A 61 -14.68 5.32 50.71
CA MET A 61 -13.41 5.70 50.10
C MET A 61 -13.00 7.13 50.45
N ALA A 62 -11.70 7.43 50.35
CA ALA A 62 -11.25 8.82 50.33
C ALA A 62 -11.72 9.53 49.05
N ALA A 63 -12.21 10.78 49.17
CA ALA A 63 -12.64 11.58 48.02
C ALA A 63 -11.53 11.78 46.96
N SER A 64 -10.26 11.80 47.39
CA SER A 64 -9.09 11.83 46.49
C SER A 64 -8.97 10.56 45.65
N ALA A 65 -9.22 9.38 46.23
CA ALA A 65 -9.18 8.11 45.52
C ALA A 65 -10.32 8.00 44.50
N LEU A 66 -11.52 8.45 44.87
CA LEU A 66 -12.66 8.50 43.94
C LEU A 66 -12.43 9.49 42.79
N SER A 67 -11.77 10.63 43.05
CA SER A 67 -11.37 11.59 42.02
C SER A 67 -10.41 10.99 41.00
N LEU A 68 -9.45 10.16 41.43
CA LEU A 68 -8.54 9.46 40.52
C LEU A 68 -9.28 8.47 39.62
N ILE A 69 -10.31 7.81 40.15
CA ILE A 69 -11.18 6.90 39.39
C ILE A 69 -12.03 7.69 38.39
N GLU A 70 -12.70 8.78 38.79
CA GLU A 70 -13.54 9.61 37.89
C GLU A 70 -12.76 10.27 36.74
N ASN A 71 -11.45 10.43 36.89
CA ASN A 71 -10.57 10.99 35.87
C ASN A 71 -9.79 9.92 35.08
N GLY A 72 -10.12 8.63 35.28
CA GLY A 72 -9.46 7.51 34.60
C GLY A 72 -7.97 7.41 34.87
N LYS A 73 -7.49 7.96 36.01
CA LYS A 73 -6.09 7.87 36.44
C LYS A 73 -5.82 6.63 37.29
N ARG A 74 -6.88 5.98 37.77
CA ARG A 74 -6.81 4.77 38.58
C ARG A 74 -7.95 3.84 38.20
N GLU A 75 -7.60 2.60 37.90
CA GLU A 75 -8.57 1.57 37.61
C GLU A 75 -9.23 1.06 38.91
N PRO A 76 -10.57 1.03 39.01
CA PRO A 76 -11.27 0.54 40.19
C PRO A 76 -11.28 -1.00 40.20
N LYS A 77 -11.09 -1.61 41.38
CA LYS A 77 -11.35 -3.05 41.56
C LYS A 77 -12.84 -3.34 41.33
N LEU A 78 -13.18 -4.56 40.89
CA LEU A 78 -14.57 -4.96 40.65
C LEU A 78 -15.48 -4.73 41.86
N SER A 79 -14.99 -5.02 43.08
CA SER A 79 -15.72 -4.75 44.33
C SER A 79 -15.99 -3.26 44.57
N THR A 80 -15.03 -2.40 44.24
CA THR A 80 -15.18 -0.94 44.29
C THR A 80 -16.18 -0.45 43.23
N LEU A 81 -16.07 -0.97 42.00
CA LEU A 81 -16.96 -0.58 40.91
C LEU A 81 -18.41 -1.01 41.19
N ALA A 82 -18.63 -2.18 41.79
CA ALA A 82 -19.93 -2.64 42.24
C ALA A 82 -20.53 -1.76 43.35
N ALA A 83 -19.70 -1.32 44.31
CA ALA A 83 -20.12 -0.40 45.36
C ALA A 83 -20.48 0.99 44.80
N ILE A 84 -19.72 1.50 43.84
CA ILE A 84 -20.03 2.75 43.12
C ILE A 84 -21.33 2.61 42.32
N ALA A 85 -21.53 1.50 41.61
CA ALA A 85 -22.74 1.23 40.84
C ALA A 85 -23.99 1.23 41.75
N LYS A 86 -23.89 0.54 42.90
CA LYS A 86 -24.96 0.52 43.91
C LYS A 86 -25.27 1.91 44.47
N ALA A 87 -24.25 2.70 44.80
CA ALA A 87 -24.43 4.06 45.33
C ALA A 87 -25.03 5.04 44.29
N LEU A 88 -24.81 4.77 43.00
CA LEU A 88 -25.31 5.58 41.88
C LEU A 88 -26.58 5.04 41.20
N ASP A 89 -27.23 4.05 41.83
CA ASP A 89 -28.45 3.41 41.33
C ASP A 89 -28.32 3.02 39.84
N THR A 90 -27.28 2.23 39.54
CA THR A 90 -26.93 1.77 38.19
C THR A 90 -26.27 0.39 38.26
N SER A 91 -26.12 -0.31 37.13
CA SER A 91 -25.41 -1.61 37.09
C SER A 91 -23.94 -1.46 36.72
N VAL A 92 -23.13 -2.47 37.05
CA VAL A 92 -21.73 -2.53 36.59
C VAL A 92 -21.65 -2.59 35.07
N GLU A 93 -22.57 -3.32 34.41
CA GLU A 93 -22.60 -3.35 32.93
C GLU A 93 -22.92 -1.97 32.34
N GLN A 94 -23.74 -1.15 33.01
CA GLN A 94 -24.03 0.21 32.54
C GLN A 94 -22.84 1.17 32.70
N LEU A 95 -21.97 0.93 33.69
CA LEU A 95 -20.74 1.70 33.86
C LEU A 95 -19.63 1.28 32.88
N ILE A 96 -19.63 0.01 32.44
CA ILE A 96 -18.64 -0.54 31.50
C ILE A 96 -19.15 -0.50 30.04
N GLY A 97 -20.45 -0.46 29.80
CA GLY A 97 -21.04 -0.66 28.47
C GLY A 97 -20.67 0.38 27.41
N ALA A 98 -20.62 -0.04 26.14
CA ALA A 98 -20.04 0.71 25.04
C ALA A 98 -20.71 2.06 24.69
N LYS A 99 -22.02 2.24 24.95
CA LYS A 99 -22.73 3.48 24.61
C LYS A 99 -22.56 4.56 25.67
N THR A 100 -21.88 5.63 25.29
CA THR A 100 -21.81 6.91 26.01
C THR A 100 -23.19 7.59 26.06
N GLN A 101 -23.48 8.24 27.19
CA GLN A 101 -24.81 8.82 27.47
C GLN A 101 -24.92 10.31 27.06
N SER A 102 -23.89 10.90 26.45
CA SER A 102 -23.85 12.31 26.05
C SER A 102 -22.74 12.58 25.02
N LYS A 103 -23.06 13.34 23.96
CA LYS A 103 -22.09 13.80 22.94
C LYS A 103 -20.87 14.51 23.54
N ARG A 104 -21.09 15.30 24.60
CA ARG A 104 -19.97 15.97 25.28
C ARG A 104 -19.05 14.96 25.96
N MET A 105 -19.60 13.91 26.58
CA MET A 105 -18.81 12.87 27.24
C MET A 105 -17.92 12.13 26.23
N GLU A 106 -18.44 11.85 25.04
CA GLU A 106 -17.66 11.24 23.95
C GLU A 106 -16.43 12.07 23.61
N LEU A 107 -16.63 13.37 23.38
CA LEU A 107 -15.55 14.30 23.09
C LEU A 107 -14.54 14.40 24.23
N GLU A 108 -15.00 14.42 25.49
CA GLU A 108 -14.12 14.45 26.67
C GLU A 108 -13.26 13.18 26.80
N ILE A 109 -13.81 12.00 26.45
CA ILE A 109 -13.08 10.73 26.46
C ILE A 109 -12.05 10.72 25.33
N GLU A 110 -12.45 11.13 24.13
CA GLU A 110 -11.59 11.11 22.94
C GLU A 110 -10.37 12.02 23.11
N VAL A 111 -10.57 13.28 23.57
CA VAL A 111 -9.44 14.19 23.84
C VAL A 111 -8.48 13.59 24.86
N GLU A 112 -9.00 13.03 25.96
CA GLU A 112 -8.16 12.46 27.00
C GLU A 112 -7.37 11.22 26.50
N ARG A 113 -8.00 10.39 25.66
CA ARG A 113 -7.37 9.22 25.05
C ARG A 113 -6.25 9.62 24.10
N VAL A 114 -6.51 10.56 23.18
CA VAL A 114 -5.50 11.05 22.22
C VAL A 114 -4.32 11.68 22.96
N GLN A 115 -4.57 12.52 23.97
CA GLN A 115 -3.51 13.17 24.74
C GLN A 115 -2.63 12.19 25.54
N ARG A 116 -3.13 10.99 25.87
CA ARG A 116 -2.36 9.92 26.52
C ARG A 116 -1.73 8.95 25.51
N GLY A 117 -1.99 9.13 24.23
CA GLY A 117 -1.47 8.29 23.17
C GLY A 117 0.01 8.58 22.86
N PRO A 118 0.69 7.61 22.21
CA PRO A 118 2.09 7.74 21.83
C PRO A 118 2.33 8.88 20.83
N MET A 119 1.37 9.14 19.93
CA MET A 119 1.44 10.24 18.94
C MET A 119 1.46 11.62 19.61
N TYR A 120 0.59 11.88 20.59
CA TYR A 120 0.57 13.18 21.26
C TYR A 120 1.83 13.40 22.12
N SER A 121 2.37 12.32 22.69
CA SER A 121 3.60 12.34 23.48
C SER A 121 4.84 12.65 22.65
N SER A 122 4.93 12.15 21.41
CA SER A 122 6.07 12.40 20.52
C SER A 122 6.14 13.85 20.01
N LEU A 123 5.00 14.55 19.96
CA LEU A 123 4.92 15.95 19.54
C LEU A 123 5.32 16.95 20.65
N GLY A 124 5.48 16.49 21.90
CA GLY A 124 5.87 17.36 23.02
C GLY A 124 4.84 18.45 23.37
N LEU A 125 3.56 18.25 23.02
CA LEU A 125 2.52 19.25 23.22
C LEU A 125 2.02 19.29 24.67
N PRO A 126 1.63 20.47 25.18
CA PRO A 126 1.05 20.61 26.51
C PRO A 126 -0.37 20.02 26.56
N SER A 127 -0.66 19.19 27.55
CA SER A 127 -1.99 18.60 27.75
C SER A 127 -3.06 19.65 28.11
N VAL A 128 -4.20 19.61 27.43
CA VAL A 128 -5.38 20.41 27.75
C VAL A 128 -6.15 19.77 28.92
N ARG A 129 -6.42 20.55 29.97
CA ARG A 129 -7.29 20.11 31.07
C ARG A 129 -8.75 20.17 30.66
N VAL A 130 -9.37 19.00 30.52
CA VAL A 130 -10.79 18.86 30.23
C VAL A 130 -11.63 19.11 31.49
N GLY A 131 -12.12 20.34 31.63
CA GLY A 131 -12.91 20.82 32.77
C GLY A 131 -14.23 21.47 32.36
N PRO A 132 -15.10 21.83 33.34
CA PRO A 132 -16.39 22.46 33.08
C PRO A 132 -16.29 23.84 32.40
N GLY A 133 -15.13 24.51 32.47
CA GLY A 133 -14.89 25.79 31.79
C GLY A 133 -14.58 25.66 30.29
N LEU A 134 -14.38 24.45 29.76
CA LEU A 134 -14.14 24.21 28.34
C LEU A 134 -15.49 23.96 27.64
N SER A 135 -15.87 24.80 26.69
CA SER A 135 -17.17 24.67 25.99
C SER A 135 -17.21 23.41 25.12
N THR A 136 -18.41 22.97 24.73
CA THR A 136 -18.56 21.78 23.87
C THR A 136 -18.02 22.06 22.47
N GLU A 137 -18.20 23.28 21.97
CA GLU A 137 -17.67 23.73 20.68
C GLU A 137 -16.14 23.72 20.66
N ALA A 138 -15.50 24.10 21.77
CA ALA A 138 -14.05 24.01 21.92
C ALA A 138 -13.57 22.56 21.93
N LEU A 139 -14.29 21.65 22.60
CA LEU A 139 -14.01 20.21 22.56
C LEU A 139 -14.16 19.64 21.15
N GLU A 140 -15.22 20.01 20.41
CA GLU A 140 -15.40 19.61 19.01
C GLU A 140 -14.25 20.09 18.13
N ALA A 141 -13.81 21.34 18.28
CA ALA A 141 -12.68 21.88 17.54
C ALA A 141 -11.36 21.17 17.87
N ILE A 142 -11.10 20.86 19.15
CA ILE A 142 -9.90 20.13 19.57
C ILE A 142 -9.89 18.71 19.01
N VAL A 143 -11.01 17.98 19.13
CA VAL A 143 -11.13 16.62 18.57
C VAL A 143 -10.95 16.65 17.05
N ALA A 144 -11.60 17.58 16.35
CA ALA A 144 -11.46 17.70 14.91
C ALA A 144 -10.00 18.00 14.50
N LEU A 145 -9.33 18.90 15.21
CA LEU A 145 -7.92 19.20 14.98
C LEU A 145 -7.02 17.99 15.25
N GLN A 146 -7.27 17.25 16.33
CA GLN A 146 -6.51 16.04 16.67
C GLN A 146 -6.68 14.93 15.64
N ARG A 147 -7.91 14.71 15.15
CA ARG A 147 -8.18 13.77 14.04
C ARG A 147 -7.45 14.20 12.77
N GLN A 148 -7.51 15.48 12.43
CA GLN A 148 -6.83 16.00 11.24
C GLN A 148 -5.31 15.92 11.35
N LEU A 149 -4.76 16.12 12.55
CA LEU A 149 -3.33 16.01 12.82
C LEU A 149 -2.88 14.54 12.77
N ALA A 150 -3.63 13.62 13.37
CA ALA A 150 -3.37 12.18 13.24
C ALA A 150 -3.37 11.78 11.76
N HIS A 151 -4.40 12.17 11.02
CA HIS A 151 -4.48 11.91 9.58
C HIS A 151 -3.30 12.49 8.80
N ARG A 152 -2.91 13.75 9.05
CA ARG A 152 -1.76 14.40 8.42
C ARG A 152 -0.43 13.72 8.77
N LEU A 153 -0.30 13.24 10.01
CA LEU A 153 0.89 12.53 10.46
C LEU A 153 0.96 11.13 9.86
N ASP A 154 -0.17 10.42 9.71
CA ASP A 154 -0.24 9.14 9.00
C ASP A 154 0.06 9.33 7.50
N GLU A 155 -0.43 10.42 6.90
CA GLU A 155 -0.07 10.82 5.53
C GLU A 155 1.44 11.12 5.38
N GLN A 156 2.07 11.71 6.41
CA GLN A 156 3.51 11.98 6.45
C GLN A 156 4.35 10.78 6.90
N ALA A 157 3.75 9.81 7.61
CA ALA A 157 4.37 8.59 8.12
C ALA A 157 4.75 7.61 7.01
N ALA A 158 4.30 7.84 5.77
CA ALA A 158 4.96 7.38 4.55
C ALA A 158 6.39 7.98 4.36
N THR A 159 7.16 8.03 5.44
CA THR A 159 8.59 8.26 5.47
C THR A 159 9.28 7.19 4.62
N PRO A 160 10.39 7.54 3.95
CA PRO A 160 11.21 6.55 3.25
C PRO A 160 11.61 5.37 4.14
N GLU A 161 11.71 5.57 5.45
CA GLU A 161 12.08 4.54 6.43
C GLU A 161 10.95 3.54 6.70
N GLU A 162 9.71 4.00 6.89
CA GLU A 162 8.53 3.12 7.00
C GLU A 162 8.31 2.33 5.71
N ALA A 163 8.47 3.00 4.55
CA ALA A 163 8.38 2.35 3.26
C ALA A 163 9.44 1.25 3.07
N ARG A 164 10.68 1.48 3.52
CA ARG A 164 11.74 0.46 3.50
C ARG A 164 11.40 -0.73 4.39
N ARG A 165 10.94 -0.49 5.62
CA ARG A 165 10.55 -1.56 6.57
C ARG A 165 9.42 -2.41 6.00
N ALA A 166 8.35 -1.77 5.53
CA ALA A 166 7.21 -2.47 4.94
C ALA A 166 7.60 -3.31 3.72
N ASN A 167 8.47 -2.81 2.83
CA ASN A 167 8.99 -3.59 1.71
C ASN A 167 9.83 -4.78 2.16
N THR A 168 10.65 -4.62 3.20
CA THR A 168 11.47 -5.72 3.76
C THR A 168 10.60 -6.81 4.38
N ASP A 169 9.59 -6.45 5.17
CA ASP A 169 8.64 -7.40 5.77
C ASP A 169 7.81 -8.14 4.71
N LEU A 170 7.36 -7.40 3.69
CA LEU A 170 6.64 -7.97 2.55
C LEU A 170 7.51 -8.98 1.78
N ARG A 171 8.76 -8.63 1.47
CA ARG A 171 9.72 -9.55 0.83
C ARG A 171 9.93 -10.81 1.65
N ALA A 172 10.10 -10.70 2.97
CA ALA A 172 10.25 -11.86 3.86
C ALA A 172 9.02 -12.76 3.86
N ARG A 173 7.81 -12.19 3.83
CA ARG A 173 6.55 -12.93 3.70
C ARG A 173 6.45 -13.65 2.35
N MET A 174 6.75 -12.95 1.26
CA MET A 174 6.73 -13.50 -0.09
C MET A 174 7.74 -14.64 -0.25
N GLN A 175 8.92 -14.56 0.38
CA GLN A 175 9.89 -15.65 0.40
C GLN A 175 9.35 -16.90 1.09
N LYS A 176 8.67 -16.75 2.24
CA LYS A 176 8.05 -17.89 2.95
C LYS A 176 6.98 -18.60 2.12
N LEU A 177 6.27 -17.86 1.27
CA LEU A 177 5.24 -18.38 0.37
C LEU A 177 5.81 -18.85 -0.98
N ASN A 178 7.14 -18.84 -1.17
CA ASN A 178 7.78 -19.07 -2.47
C ASN A 178 7.20 -18.19 -3.60
N ASN A 179 6.72 -17.00 -3.24
CA ASN A 179 6.08 -16.06 -4.13
C ASN A 179 4.90 -16.68 -4.91
N TYR A 180 4.13 -17.57 -4.27
CA TYR A 180 2.96 -18.23 -4.85
C TYR A 180 1.73 -18.02 -3.97
N PHE A 181 0.61 -17.61 -4.57
CA PHE A 181 -0.64 -17.30 -3.87
C PHE A 181 -1.78 -18.19 -4.36
N GLU A 182 -1.93 -19.37 -3.74
CA GLU A 182 -2.90 -20.40 -4.13
C GLU A 182 -4.35 -19.89 -4.26
N ARG A 183 -4.80 -19.04 -3.33
CA ARG A 183 -6.14 -18.43 -3.38
C ARG A 183 -6.33 -17.59 -4.65
N ILE A 184 -5.31 -16.82 -5.04
CA ILE A 184 -5.38 -15.94 -6.21
C ILE A 184 -5.31 -16.77 -7.50
N GLU A 185 -4.52 -17.84 -7.53
CA GLU A 185 -4.48 -18.79 -8.66
C GLU A 185 -5.82 -19.46 -8.89
N THR A 186 -6.44 -19.96 -7.81
CA THR A 186 -7.74 -20.63 -7.87
C THR A 186 -8.79 -19.65 -8.42
N MET A 187 -8.83 -18.44 -7.89
CA MET A 187 -9.76 -17.39 -8.35
C MET A 187 -9.52 -17.02 -9.82
N ALA A 188 -8.26 -16.84 -10.25
CA ALA A 188 -7.93 -16.56 -11.64
C ALA A 188 -8.35 -17.72 -12.56
N GLY A 189 -8.11 -18.97 -12.15
CA GLY A 189 -8.50 -20.16 -12.89
C GLY A 189 -10.02 -20.29 -13.05
N GLU A 190 -10.79 -20.05 -11.98
CA GLU A 190 -12.25 -20.07 -12.01
C GLU A 190 -12.82 -19.01 -12.96
N LEU A 191 -12.30 -17.78 -12.92
CA LEU A 191 -12.73 -16.70 -13.82
C LEU A 191 -12.43 -17.02 -15.28
N LEU A 192 -11.24 -17.54 -15.57
CA LEU A 192 -10.84 -17.91 -16.93
C LEU A 192 -11.69 -19.07 -17.45
N ALA A 193 -12.03 -20.05 -16.60
CA ALA A 193 -12.94 -21.13 -16.95
C ALA A 193 -14.36 -20.61 -17.24
N ALA A 194 -14.85 -19.67 -16.43
CA ALA A 194 -16.18 -19.07 -16.61
C ALA A 194 -16.36 -18.34 -17.94
N ILE A 195 -15.29 -17.74 -18.47
CA ILE A 195 -15.28 -17.09 -19.79
C ILE A 195 -14.86 -18.03 -20.93
N GLY A 196 -14.60 -19.31 -20.65
CA GLY A 196 -14.18 -20.30 -21.65
C GLY A 196 -12.78 -20.08 -22.22
N HIS A 197 -11.87 -19.41 -21.48
CA HIS A 197 -10.49 -19.19 -21.94
C HIS A 197 -9.65 -20.46 -21.79
N GLY A 198 -9.37 -21.12 -22.92
CA GLY A 198 -8.62 -22.39 -22.96
C GLY A 198 -7.10 -22.28 -22.89
N GLY A 199 -6.53 -21.07 -22.83
CA GLY A 199 -5.08 -20.84 -22.77
C GLY A 199 -4.56 -19.85 -23.82
N GLY A 200 -3.26 -19.55 -23.76
CA GLY A 200 -2.60 -18.57 -24.62
C GLY A 200 -2.92 -17.11 -24.24
N PRO A 201 -2.64 -16.15 -25.14
CA PRO A 201 -2.82 -14.73 -24.87
C PRO A 201 -4.28 -14.37 -24.59
N LEU A 202 -4.49 -13.46 -23.64
CA LEU A 202 -5.83 -12.96 -23.33
C LEU A 202 -6.26 -11.94 -24.39
N SER A 203 -7.30 -12.27 -25.15
CA SER A 203 -7.85 -11.39 -26.20
C SER A 203 -8.71 -10.27 -25.62
N GLU A 204 -8.92 -9.18 -26.37
CA GLU A 204 -9.84 -8.11 -25.97
C GLU A 204 -11.27 -8.63 -25.72
N HIS A 205 -11.70 -9.63 -26.50
CA HIS A 205 -13.00 -10.27 -26.32
C HIS A 205 -13.10 -11.02 -24.99
N HIS A 206 -12.05 -11.77 -24.61
CA HIS A 206 -12.00 -12.45 -23.31
C HIS A 206 -11.96 -11.46 -22.15
N ILE A 207 -11.21 -10.36 -22.29
CA ILE A 207 -11.17 -9.30 -21.26
C ILE A 207 -12.56 -8.66 -21.09
N SER A 208 -13.24 -8.33 -22.19
CA SER A 208 -14.60 -7.78 -22.15
C SER A 208 -15.57 -8.75 -21.49
N SER A 209 -15.50 -10.04 -21.86
CA SER A 209 -16.32 -11.11 -21.28
C SER A 209 -16.06 -11.28 -19.79
N LEU A 210 -14.80 -11.17 -19.36
CA LEU A 210 -14.41 -11.21 -17.94
C LEU A 210 -15.02 -10.06 -17.16
N VAL A 211 -14.92 -8.83 -17.66
CA VAL A 211 -15.49 -7.65 -17.00
C VAL A 211 -17.03 -7.73 -16.94
N SER A 212 -17.67 -8.21 -18.01
CA SER A 212 -19.12 -8.46 -18.03
C SER A 212 -19.54 -9.57 -17.06
N HIS A 213 -18.73 -10.63 -16.93
CA HIS A 213 -18.98 -11.71 -15.97
C HIS A 213 -18.94 -11.23 -14.51
N VAL A 214 -18.04 -10.28 -14.22
CA VAL A 214 -17.96 -9.61 -12.90
C VAL A 214 -19.09 -8.59 -12.71
N GLY A 215 -19.86 -8.29 -13.75
CA GLY A 215 -21.03 -7.41 -13.71
C GLY A 215 -20.69 -5.93 -13.88
N PHE A 216 -19.58 -5.61 -14.55
CA PHE A 216 -19.12 -4.24 -14.80
C PHE A 216 -19.03 -3.97 -16.31
N GLU A 217 -18.91 -2.69 -16.67
CA GLU A 217 -18.65 -2.22 -18.03
C GLU A 217 -17.28 -1.53 -18.15
N ILE A 218 -16.67 -1.57 -19.33
CA ILE A 218 -15.42 -0.88 -19.64
C ILE A 218 -15.72 0.41 -20.40
N HIS A 219 -15.20 1.54 -19.92
CA HIS A 219 -15.36 2.86 -20.54
C HIS A 219 -14.00 3.51 -20.76
N GLN A 220 -13.69 3.89 -22.00
CA GLN A 220 -12.49 4.67 -22.31
C GLN A 220 -12.83 6.15 -22.36
N VAL A 221 -12.06 6.96 -21.62
CA VAL A 221 -12.29 8.39 -21.48
C VAL A 221 -11.01 9.19 -21.75
N PRO A 222 -11.11 10.39 -22.35
CA PRO A 222 -9.96 11.25 -22.59
C PRO A 222 -9.58 12.12 -21.37
N ASP A 223 -10.47 12.26 -20.39
CA ASP A 223 -10.36 13.23 -19.28
C ASP A 223 -10.23 12.55 -17.91
N LEU A 224 -9.54 11.41 -17.86
CA LEU A 224 -9.22 10.73 -16.61
C LEU A 224 -8.40 11.66 -15.68
N PRO A 225 -8.67 11.70 -14.36
CA PRO A 225 -7.89 12.48 -13.41
C PRO A 225 -6.39 12.24 -13.55
N HIS A 226 -5.58 13.31 -13.63
CA HIS A 226 -4.15 13.22 -13.92
C HIS A 226 -3.37 12.42 -12.87
N SER A 227 -3.92 12.35 -11.67
CA SER A 227 -3.38 11.65 -10.52
C SER A 227 -3.71 10.15 -10.49
N THR A 228 -4.51 9.64 -11.44
CA THR A 228 -4.98 8.25 -11.48
C THR A 228 -4.62 7.53 -12.77
N ARG A 229 -4.46 6.21 -12.70
CA ARG A 229 -4.25 5.34 -13.88
C ARG A 229 -5.57 4.71 -14.38
N SER A 230 -6.53 4.56 -13.49
CA SER A 230 -7.89 4.07 -13.74
C SER A 230 -8.80 4.54 -12.61
N VAL A 231 -10.11 4.59 -12.87
CA VAL A 231 -11.13 4.89 -11.85
C VAL A 231 -12.19 3.80 -11.90
N THR A 232 -12.53 3.23 -10.75
CA THR A 232 -13.60 2.23 -10.63
C THR A 232 -14.81 2.86 -9.96
N ASP A 233 -15.94 2.88 -10.67
CA ASP A 233 -17.23 3.33 -10.16
C ASP A 233 -18.04 2.13 -9.71
N LEU A 234 -18.06 1.89 -8.39
CA LEU A 234 -18.82 0.80 -7.78
C LEU A 234 -20.33 1.06 -7.81
N ARG A 235 -20.76 2.33 -7.89
CA ARG A 235 -22.18 2.69 -7.89
C ARG A 235 -22.83 2.37 -9.23
N ASN A 236 -22.18 2.74 -10.32
CA ASN A 236 -22.68 2.51 -11.68
C ASN A 236 -22.07 1.27 -12.35
N LYS A 237 -21.20 0.54 -11.63
CA LYS A 237 -20.49 -0.66 -12.08
C LYS A 237 -19.67 -0.43 -13.37
N ARG A 238 -18.78 0.56 -13.35
CA ARG A 238 -17.96 0.94 -14.53
C ARG A 238 -16.48 1.05 -14.19
N PHE A 239 -15.63 0.56 -15.09
CA PHE A 239 -14.20 0.82 -15.11
C PHE A 239 -13.86 1.88 -16.14
N TYR A 240 -13.28 3.00 -15.69
CA TYR A 240 -12.80 4.07 -16.55
C TYR A 240 -11.30 3.95 -16.81
N LEU A 241 -10.93 3.92 -18.08
CA LEU A 241 -9.55 3.78 -18.57
C LEU A 241 -9.19 4.95 -19.49
N PRO A 242 -7.90 5.34 -19.58
CA PRO A 242 -7.49 6.38 -20.50
C PRO A 242 -7.63 5.92 -21.95
N ALA A 243 -8.20 6.77 -22.82
CA ALA A 243 -8.35 6.48 -24.25
C ALA A 243 -7.01 6.35 -25.00
N ARG A 244 -5.91 6.85 -24.41
CA ARG A 244 -4.54 6.65 -24.89
C ARG A 244 -3.68 6.24 -23.71
N SER A 245 -3.19 4.99 -23.69
CA SER A 245 -2.15 4.61 -22.73
C SER A 245 -0.79 5.01 -23.28
N SER A 246 -0.09 5.91 -22.58
CA SER A 246 1.32 6.21 -22.85
C SER A 246 2.27 5.30 -22.06
N ILE A 247 1.77 4.56 -21.05
CA ILE A 247 2.59 3.83 -20.08
C ILE A 247 1.93 2.47 -19.75
N GLY A 248 2.44 1.39 -20.36
CA GLY A 248 2.03 0.01 -20.07
C GLY A 248 0.75 -0.45 -20.80
N SER A 249 0.44 -1.75 -20.71
CA SER A 249 -0.79 -2.28 -21.33
C SER A 249 -2.00 -1.79 -20.54
N THR A 250 -2.91 -1.06 -21.19
CA THR A 250 -4.21 -0.64 -20.64
C THR A 250 -4.93 -1.80 -19.91
N TRP A 251 -4.73 -3.01 -20.42
CA TRP A 251 -5.25 -4.26 -19.90
C TRP A 251 -4.70 -4.64 -18.53
N SER A 252 -3.40 -4.51 -18.28
CA SER A 252 -2.83 -4.78 -16.95
C SER A 252 -3.46 -3.91 -15.86
N VAL A 253 -3.69 -2.62 -16.16
CA VAL A 253 -4.33 -1.68 -15.23
C VAL A 253 -5.80 -2.05 -14.98
N LEU A 254 -6.52 -2.47 -16.02
CA LEU A 254 -7.90 -2.94 -15.88
C LEU A 254 -7.97 -4.21 -15.03
N LEU A 255 -7.12 -5.20 -15.30
CA LEU A 255 -7.11 -6.46 -14.55
C LEU A 255 -6.71 -6.26 -13.08
N GLN A 256 -5.82 -5.31 -12.78
CA GLN A 256 -5.53 -4.89 -11.42
C GLN A 256 -6.76 -4.28 -10.73
N ALA A 257 -7.52 -3.44 -11.44
CA ALA A 257 -8.76 -2.84 -10.91
C ALA A 257 -9.84 -3.91 -10.63
N VAL A 258 -9.97 -4.90 -11.51
CA VAL A 258 -10.82 -6.08 -11.26
C VAL A 258 -10.31 -6.87 -10.05
N GLY A 259 -8.99 -7.02 -9.91
CA GLY A 259 -8.37 -7.66 -8.74
C GLY A 259 -8.74 -6.98 -7.43
N HIS A 260 -8.70 -5.64 -7.36
CA HIS A 260 -9.12 -4.89 -6.17
C HIS A 260 -10.57 -5.20 -5.78
N LEU A 261 -11.46 -5.31 -6.77
CA LEU A 261 -12.87 -5.64 -6.54
C LEU A 261 -13.05 -7.07 -6.02
N LEU A 262 -12.44 -8.06 -6.68
CA LEU A 262 -12.67 -9.47 -6.37
C LEU A 262 -11.94 -9.97 -5.11
N LEU A 263 -10.83 -9.32 -4.75
CA LEU A 263 -10.12 -9.59 -3.50
C LEU A 263 -10.72 -8.84 -2.29
N ASP A 264 -11.80 -8.08 -2.49
CA ASP A 264 -12.48 -7.25 -1.47
C ASP A 264 -11.51 -6.27 -0.79
N HIS A 265 -10.63 -5.65 -1.59
CA HIS A 265 -9.67 -4.68 -1.07
C HIS A 265 -10.40 -3.42 -0.60
N LYS A 266 -10.13 -3.04 0.65
CA LYS A 266 -10.62 -1.79 1.23
C LYS A 266 -9.57 -0.70 1.06
N ARG A 267 -9.96 0.54 1.39
CA ARG A 267 -9.00 1.64 1.51
C ARG A 267 -7.92 1.23 2.53
N PRO A 268 -6.63 1.24 2.16
CA PRO A 268 -5.57 0.79 3.04
C PRO A 268 -5.43 1.72 4.25
N GLU A 269 -5.24 1.15 5.44
CA GLU A 269 -5.06 1.90 6.69
C GLU A 269 -3.63 2.41 6.86
N ASN A 270 -2.66 1.72 6.24
CA ASN A 270 -1.24 2.06 6.33
C ASN A 270 -0.49 1.71 5.03
N TYR A 271 0.79 2.11 4.96
CA TYR A 271 1.62 1.89 3.78
C TYR A 271 1.90 0.40 3.49
N GLY A 272 2.00 -0.43 4.54
CA GLY A 272 2.21 -1.87 4.38
C GLY A 272 1.03 -2.57 3.72
N GLU A 273 -0.19 -2.26 4.14
CA GLU A 273 -1.42 -2.79 3.52
C GLU A 273 -1.55 -2.32 2.07
N PHE A 274 -1.22 -1.06 1.78
CA PHE A 274 -1.18 -0.56 0.41
C PHE A 274 -0.22 -1.36 -0.49
N LEU A 275 0.97 -1.69 0.01
CA LEU A 275 1.93 -2.52 -0.74
C LEU A 275 1.44 -3.95 -0.92
N GLU A 276 0.83 -4.55 0.11
CA GLU A 276 0.27 -5.90 0.06
C GLU A 276 -0.84 -5.99 -0.99
N GLN A 277 -1.85 -5.11 -0.92
CA GLN A 277 -2.93 -5.05 -1.90
C GLN A 277 -2.37 -4.86 -3.33
N ARG A 278 -1.31 -4.06 -3.48
CA ARG A 278 -0.65 -3.86 -4.77
C ARG A 278 0.08 -5.11 -5.27
N VAL A 279 0.69 -5.91 -4.40
CA VAL A 279 1.30 -7.19 -4.80
C VAL A 279 0.22 -8.17 -5.23
N GLU A 280 -0.87 -8.28 -4.47
CA GLU A 280 -1.97 -9.20 -4.75
C GLU A 280 -2.66 -8.88 -6.08
N THR A 281 -2.96 -7.60 -6.37
CA THR A 281 -3.58 -7.23 -7.66
C THR A 281 -2.64 -7.39 -8.85
N ASN A 282 -1.33 -7.16 -8.66
CA ASN A 282 -0.33 -7.45 -9.69
C ASN A 282 -0.22 -8.95 -9.97
N TYR A 283 -0.23 -9.78 -8.91
CA TYR A 283 -0.22 -11.22 -9.04
C TYR A 283 -1.48 -11.70 -9.76
N PHE A 284 -2.65 -11.22 -9.34
CA PHE A 284 -3.94 -11.56 -9.94
C PHE A 284 -3.97 -11.23 -11.45
N ALA A 285 -3.55 -10.01 -11.83
CA ALA A 285 -3.47 -9.63 -13.23
C ALA A 285 -2.51 -10.53 -14.03
N ALA A 286 -1.35 -10.87 -13.46
CA ALA A 286 -0.39 -11.78 -14.09
C ALA A 286 -0.94 -13.22 -14.22
N ALA A 287 -1.68 -13.71 -13.22
CA ALA A 287 -2.30 -15.03 -13.24
C ALA A 287 -3.41 -15.13 -14.29
N LEU A 288 -4.16 -14.05 -14.54
CA LEU A 288 -5.13 -13.98 -15.63
C LEU A 288 -4.47 -13.94 -17.01
N MET A 289 -3.40 -13.14 -17.16
CA MET A 289 -2.68 -13.02 -18.45
C MET A 289 -1.85 -14.28 -18.79
N ILE A 290 -1.34 -14.97 -17.77
CA ILE A 290 -0.54 -16.19 -17.91
C ILE A 290 -1.15 -17.27 -17.00
N PRO A 291 -2.23 -17.93 -17.47
CA PRO A 291 -2.97 -18.93 -16.70
C PRO A 291 -2.07 -20.06 -16.25
N GLU A 292 -2.15 -20.42 -14.96
CA GLU A 292 -1.32 -21.46 -14.34
C GLU A 292 -1.38 -22.79 -15.12
N SER A 293 -2.58 -23.28 -15.43
CA SER A 293 -2.78 -24.56 -16.13
C SER A 293 -2.06 -24.64 -17.48
N SER A 294 -2.12 -23.56 -18.26
CA SER A 294 -1.49 -23.46 -19.58
C SER A 294 0.02 -23.23 -19.47
N ALA A 295 0.44 -22.35 -18.55
CA ALA A 295 1.83 -22.00 -18.34
C ALA A 295 2.64 -23.17 -17.76
N VAL A 296 2.11 -23.87 -16.77
CA VAL A 296 2.75 -25.06 -16.19
C VAL A 296 2.88 -26.17 -17.23
N LYS A 297 1.87 -26.38 -18.08
CA LYS A 297 1.96 -27.34 -19.19
C LYS A 297 3.09 -26.97 -20.15
N LEU A 298 3.13 -25.72 -20.62
CA LEU A 298 4.19 -25.21 -21.51
C LEU A 298 5.58 -25.36 -20.88
N LEU A 299 5.73 -24.97 -19.60
CA LEU A 299 6.99 -25.07 -18.86
C LEU A 299 7.41 -26.53 -18.66
N ALA A 300 6.47 -27.45 -18.39
CA ALA A 300 6.76 -28.87 -18.27
C ALA A 300 7.28 -29.48 -19.58
N GLU A 301 6.64 -29.16 -20.71
CA GLU A 301 7.07 -29.58 -22.05
C GLU A 301 8.46 -29.01 -22.41
N SER A 302 8.70 -27.73 -22.11
CA SER A 302 10.01 -27.10 -22.32
C SER A 302 11.09 -27.65 -21.38
N LYS A 303 10.76 -27.97 -20.12
CA LYS A 303 11.67 -28.63 -19.17
C LYS A 303 12.06 -30.02 -19.67
N ALA A 304 11.11 -30.80 -20.19
CA ALA A 304 11.39 -32.13 -20.75
C ALA A 304 12.38 -32.07 -21.92
N ARG A 305 12.30 -31.02 -22.75
CA ARG A 305 13.25 -30.73 -23.85
C ARG A 305 14.54 -30.03 -23.40
N ARG A 306 14.62 -29.62 -22.13
CA ARG A 306 15.72 -28.82 -21.56
C ARG A 306 15.89 -27.46 -22.24
N GLU A 307 14.77 -26.80 -22.50
CA GLU A 307 14.68 -25.53 -23.22
C GLU A 307 13.86 -24.46 -22.46
N LEU A 308 13.85 -24.50 -21.12
CA LEU A 308 13.19 -23.44 -20.34
C LEU A 308 13.74 -22.06 -20.70
N SER A 309 12.84 -21.11 -20.91
CA SER A 309 13.12 -19.77 -21.41
C SER A 309 12.03 -18.80 -20.97
N VAL A 310 12.42 -17.64 -20.43
CA VAL A 310 11.49 -16.55 -20.09
C VAL A 310 10.89 -15.96 -21.37
N ASP A 311 11.68 -15.88 -22.45
CA ASP A 311 11.24 -15.31 -23.71
C ASP A 311 10.13 -16.15 -24.35
N ASP A 312 10.19 -17.48 -24.22
CA ASP A 312 9.15 -18.38 -24.77
C ASP A 312 7.84 -18.20 -24.01
N LEU A 313 7.90 -18.01 -22.69
CA LEU A 313 6.71 -17.69 -21.87
C LEU A 313 6.15 -16.31 -22.24
N ARG A 314 7.02 -15.32 -22.44
CA ARG A 314 6.62 -13.98 -22.90
C ARG A 314 5.85 -14.07 -24.23
N ASP A 315 6.43 -14.76 -25.21
CA ASP A 315 5.91 -14.82 -26.57
C ASP A 315 4.63 -15.66 -26.64
N ALA A 316 4.56 -16.77 -25.89
CA ALA A 316 3.37 -17.64 -25.86
C ALA A 316 2.12 -16.94 -25.30
N PHE A 317 2.29 -15.97 -24.39
CA PHE A 317 1.18 -15.24 -23.75
C PHE A 317 1.07 -13.77 -24.17
N ALA A 318 1.94 -13.30 -25.08
CA ALA A 318 2.00 -11.93 -25.59
C ALA A 318 2.06 -10.85 -24.47
N VAL A 319 2.89 -11.09 -23.46
CA VAL A 319 3.10 -10.16 -22.32
C VAL A 319 4.45 -9.44 -22.39
N SER A 320 4.74 -8.54 -21.45
CA SER A 320 6.10 -7.98 -21.31
C SER A 320 7.09 -9.01 -20.74
N HIS A 321 8.40 -8.81 -20.97
CA HIS A 321 9.42 -9.68 -20.38
C HIS A 321 9.38 -9.63 -18.85
N GLU A 322 9.10 -8.46 -18.26
CA GLU A 322 8.89 -8.30 -16.81
C GLU A 322 7.77 -9.18 -16.28
N THR A 323 6.62 -9.19 -16.95
CA THR A 323 5.45 -9.98 -16.53
C THR A 323 5.77 -11.47 -16.63
N ALA A 324 6.40 -11.91 -17.72
CA ALA A 324 6.81 -13.30 -17.91
C ALA A 324 7.84 -13.75 -16.87
N ALA A 325 8.88 -12.93 -16.62
CA ALA A 325 9.92 -13.23 -15.64
C ALA A 325 9.34 -13.34 -14.22
N HIS A 326 8.47 -12.42 -13.82
CA HIS A 326 7.76 -12.51 -12.53
C HIS A 326 6.88 -13.74 -12.43
N ARG A 327 6.08 -14.03 -13.47
CA ARG A 327 5.22 -15.21 -13.47
C ARG A 327 6.04 -16.49 -13.36
N MET A 328 7.18 -16.54 -14.04
CA MET A 328 8.08 -17.67 -13.96
C MET A 328 8.60 -17.87 -12.53
N THR A 329 8.89 -16.82 -11.76
CA THR A 329 9.27 -17.00 -10.34
C THR A 329 8.14 -17.54 -9.47
N ASN A 330 6.88 -17.19 -9.76
CA ASN A 330 5.72 -17.74 -9.05
C ASN A 330 5.57 -19.27 -9.28
N LEU A 331 5.75 -19.71 -10.53
CA LEU A 331 5.44 -21.09 -10.94
C LEU A 331 6.60 -22.07 -10.77
N MET A 332 7.85 -21.60 -10.92
CA MET A 332 9.03 -22.48 -10.98
C MET A 332 9.30 -23.19 -9.65
N THR A 333 9.21 -22.46 -8.53
CA THR A 333 9.45 -23.06 -7.22
C THR A 333 8.32 -24.03 -6.87
N GLN A 334 7.07 -23.57 -7.03
CA GLN A 334 5.88 -24.32 -6.62
C GLN A 334 5.68 -25.63 -7.40
N HIS A 335 5.78 -25.61 -8.73
CA HIS A 335 5.44 -26.78 -9.56
C HIS A 335 6.66 -27.62 -9.98
N PHE A 336 7.86 -27.03 -9.99
CA PHE A 336 9.05 -27.71 -10.49
C PHE A 336 10.16 -27.89 -9.45
N GLY A 337 10.00 -27.33 -8.25
CA GLY A 337 11.00 -27.37 -7.18
C GLY A 337 12.30 -26.68 -7.57
N ILE A 338 12.23 -25.68 -8.45
CA ILE A 338 13.39 -24.91 -8.91
C ILE A 338 13.32 -23.54 -8.26
N PRO A 339 14.19 -23.23 -7.28
CA PRO A 339 14.27 -21.90 -6.70
C PRO A 339 14.82 -20.91 -7.73
N THR A 340 14.42 -19.65 -7.61
CA THR A 340 14.70 -18.60 -8.59
C THR A 340 15.00 -17.26 -7.91
N HIS A 341 15.54 -16.34 -8.68
CA HIS A 341 15.58 -14.93 -8.34
C HIS A 341 15.16 -14.06 -9.50
N PHE A 342 14.74 -12.84 -9.15
CA PHE A 342 14.32 -11.79 -10.04
C PHE A 342 14.99 -10.48 -9.62
N GLU A 343 15.47 -9.72 -10.58
CA GLU A 343 16.05 -8.39 -10.35
C GLU A 343 15.68 -7.44 -11.49
N LYS A 344 15.18 -6.24 -11.15
CA LYS A 344 14.94 -5.13 -12.06
C LYS A 344 15.83 -3.96 -11.67
N VAL A 345 16.73 -3.58 -12.57
CA VAL A 345 17.76 -2.57 -12.34
C VAL A 345 17.67 -1.47 -13.38
N HIS A 346 17.71 -0.23 -12.94
CA HIS A 346 17.80 0.92 -13.84
C HIS A 346 19.21 1.05 -14.42
N SER A 347 19.37 1.71 -15.56
CA SER A 347 20.67 1.97 -16.22
C SER A 347 21.72 2.63 -15.31
N SER A 348 21.29 3.43 -14.32
CA SER A 348 22.17 3.99 -13.28
C SER A 348 22.79 2.94 -12.34
N GLY A 349 22.21 1.74 -12.32
CA GLY A 349 22.61 0.62 -11.47
C GLY A 349 21.79 0.45 -10.20
N ILE A 350 20.76 1.26 -10.02
CA ILE A 350 19.87 1.19 -8.86
C ILE A 350 18.85 0.06 -9.04
N ILE A 351 18.70 -0.76 -8.00
CA ILE A 351 17.68 -1.81 -7.94
C ILE A 351 16.32 -1.14 -7.68
N HIS A 352 15.37 -1.40 -8.57
CA HIS A 352 13.98 -0.95 -8.43
C HIS A 352 13.08 -2.04 -7.86
N LYS A 353 13.40 -3.31 -8.13
CA LYS A 353 12.66 -4.46 -7.62
C LYS A 353 13.59 -5.66 -7.58
N ALA A 354 13.60 -6.38 -6.47
CA ALA A 354 14.34 -7.62 -6.38
C ALA A 354 13.58 -8.62 -5.52
N TRP A 355 13.72 -9.89 -5.84
CA TRP A 355 13.16 -10.99 -5.08
C TRP A 355 14.00 -12.24 -5.31
N SER A 356 14.20 -13.08 -4.30
CA SER A 356 14.91 -14.35 -4.43
C SER A 356 14.45 -15.36 -3.41
N ASN A 357 14.50 -16.63 -3.76
CA ASN A 357 14.39 -17.76 -2.82
C ASN A 357 15.45 -18.84 -3.05
N ASP A 358 16.52 -18.49 -3.78
CA ASP A 358 17.57 -19.41 -4.23
C ASP A 358 18.93 -19.18 -3.61
N GLY A 359 19.00 -18.28 -2.62
CA GLY A 359 20.21 -17.98 -1.86
C GLY A 359 21.11 -16.90 -2.46
N ILE A 360 20.74 -16.27 -3.58
CA ILE A 360 21.48 -15.10 -4.07
C ILE A 360 21.38 -13.94 -3.07
N ALA A 361 22.52 -13.34 -2.74
CA ALA A 361 22.59 -12.19 -1.85
C ALA A 361 22.55 -10.88 -2.66
N PHE A 362 21.47 -10.11 -2.49
CA PHE A 362 21.40 -8.75 -3.02
C PHE A 362 22.07 -7.75 -2.08
N PRO A 363 22.67 -6.67 -2.60
CA PRO A 363 23.13 -5.55 -1.77
C PRO A 363 21.97 -4.95 -0.98
N THR A 364 22.16 -4.78 0.34
CA THR A 364 21.18 -4.18 1.24
C THR A 364 21.77 -2.97 1.96
N ASP A 365 20.93 -2.04 2.40
CA ASP A 365 21.34 -1.04 3.39
C ASP A 365 21.41 -1.63 4.81
N HIS A 366 21.69 -0.76 5.80
CA HIS A 366 21.74 -1.14 7.22
C HIS A 366 20.39 -1.62 7.79
N THR A 367 19.28 -1.40 7.08
CA THR A 367 17.94 -1.89 7.46
C THR A 367 17.56 -3.20 6.77
N GLY A 368 18.41 -3.69 5.85
CA GLY A 368 18.11 -4.86 5.04
C GLY A 368 17.27 -4.55 3.79
N ALA A 369 17.05 -3.28 3.45
CA ALA A 369 16.29 -2.91 2.25
C ALA A 369 17.16 -3.03 0.99
N VAL A 370 16.59 -3.61 -0.06
CA VAL A 370 17.27 -3.88 -1.34
C VAL A 370 16.94 -2.82 -2.39
N GLU A 371 15.70 -2.33 -2.47
CA GLU A 371 15.35 -1.27 -3.41
C GLU A 371 16.08 0.02 -3.07
N GLY A 372 16.53 0.73 -4.10
CA GLY A 372 17.37 1.91 -3.95
C GLY A 372 18.86 1.61 -3.81
N GLN A 373 19.25 0.35 -3.54
CA GLN A 373 20.66 -0.04 -3.49
C GLN A 373 21.25 -0.22 -4.89
N ARG A 374 22.57 -0.14 -4.98
CA ARG A 374 23.30 -0.39 -6.22
C ARG A 374 23.45 -1.89 -6.44
N ALA A 375 22.93 -2.40 -7.54
CA ALA A 375 23.15 -3.77 -7.97
C ALA A 375 24.64 -4.05 -8.20
N CYS A 376 25.07 -5.28 -7.90
CA CYS A 376 26.43 -5.71 -8.15
C CYS A 376 26.78 -5.50 -9.63
N ARG A 377 27.89 -4.82 -9.89
CA ARG A 377 28.33 -4.49 -11.26
C ARG A 377 28.52 -5.72 -12.14
N TYR A 378 28.85 -6.86 -11.53
CA TYR A 378 29.12 -8.11 -12.22
C TYR A 378 27.88 -8.97 -12.44
N PHE A 379 26.74 -8.63 -11.83
CA PHE A 379 25.49 -9.37 -12.06
C PHE A 379 24.98 -9.15 -13.48
N SER A 380 24.28 -10.16 -14.01
CA SER A 380 23.74 -10.15 -15.37
C SER A 380 22.83 -8.95 -15.62
N ALA A 381 22.05 -8.52 -14.61
CA ALA A 381 21.21 -7.33 -14.68
C ALA A 381 22.01 -6.06 -15.02
N ARG A 382 23.23 -5.90 -14.50
CA ARG A 382 24.12 -4.77 -14.81
C ARG A 382 24.89 -4.97 -16.11
N GLN A 383 25.35 -6.19 -16.38
CA GLN A 383 26.14 -6.50 -17.58
C GLN A 383 25.31 -6.40 -18.88
N ALA A 384 23.99 -6.65 -18.81
CA ALA A 384 23.11 -6.58 -19.98
C ALA A 384 23.09 -5.21 -20.68
N PHE A 385 23.33 -4.11 -19.96
CA PHE A 385 23.41 -2.77 -20.57
C PHE A 385 24.60 -2.61 -21.52
N SER A 386 25.67 -3.38 -21.33
CA SER A 386 26.87 -3.35 -22.17
C SER A 386 26.80 -4.34 -23.34
N ALA A 387 25.74 -5.14 -23.45
CA ALA A 387 25.59 -6.10 -24.54
C ALA A 387 25.41 -5.39 -25.89
N THR A 388 26.15 -5.84 -26.91
CA THR A 388 26.13 -5.28 -28.27
C THR A 388 24.78 -5.49 -28.97
N ASN A 389 24.11 -6.60 -28.70
CA ASN A 389 22.77 -6.89 -29.21
C ASN A 389 21.75 -6.85 -28.06
N ARG A 390 20.97 -5.76 -27.99
CA ARG A 390 19.94 -5.54 -26.96
C ARG A 390 18.55 -6.07 -27.35
N LEU A 391 18.39 -6.65 -28.55
CA LEU A 391 17.14 -7.28 -28.99
C LEU A 391 16.96 -8.68 -28.38
N LEU A 392 18.06 -9.34 -28.06
CA LEU A 392 18.07 -10.67 -27.45
C LEU A 392 18.43 -10.57 -25.96
N SER A 393 18.03 -11.59 -25.21
CA SER A 393 18.37 -11.72 -23.81
C SER A 393 19.88 -12.01 -23.65
N HIS A 394 20.50 -11.38 -22.66
CA HIS A 394 21.87 -11.61 -22.22
C HIS A 394 21.91 -12.79 -21.24
N PHE A 395 22.72 -13.80 -21.52
CA PHE A 395 22.86 -14.99 -20.68
C PHE A 395 24.25 -15.05 -20.07
N GLN A 396 24.33 -15.26 -18.76
CA GLN A 396 25.59 -15.23 -18.05
C GLN A 396 25.57 -16.11 -16.79
N TYR A 397 26.72 -16.74 -16.52
CA TYR A 397 27.05 -17.32 -15.22
C TYR A 397 27.74 -16.28 -14.32
N THR A 398 27.35 -16.23 -13.05
CA THR A 398 27.99 -15.40 -12.03
C THR A 398 28.39 -16.27 -10.85
N ASP A 399 29.69 -16.34 -10.59
CA ASP A 399 30.23 -16.96 -9.38
C ASP A 399 30.20 -15.95 -8.24
N THR A 400 29.55 -16.32 -7.13
CA THR A 400 29.46 -15.52 -5.90
C THR A 400 29.97 -16.33 -4.71
N PRO A 401 30.24 -15.72 -3.55
CA PRO A 401 30.56 -16.47 -2.34
C PRO A 401 29.45 -17.45 -1.91
N GLY A 402 28.19 -17.15 -2.27
CA GLY A 402 27.01 -17.98 -1.96
C GLY A 402 26.73 -19.07 -2.99
N GLY A 403 27.51 -19.17 -4.07
CA GLY A 403 27.33 -20.14 -5.14
C GLY A 403 27.37 -19.55 -6.54
N THR A 404 27.24 -20.41 -7.55
CA THR A 404 27.17 -20.04 -8.96
C THR A 404 25.72 -19.93 -9.42
N PHE A 405 25.37 -18.80 -10.04
CA PHE A 405 24.04 -18.53 -10.57
C PHE A 405 24.09 -18.32 -12.08
N TRP A 406 23.08 -18.82 -12.79
CA TRP A 406 22.86 -18.49 -14.20
C TRP A 406 21.68 -17.55 -14.31
N CYS A 407 21.81 -16.48 -15.09
CA CYS A 407 20.72 -15.54 -15.29
C CYS A 407 20.55 -15.20 -16.78
N SER A 408 19.29 -14.99 -17.15
CA SER A 408 18.87 -14.34 -18.39
C SER A 408 18.43 -12.92 -18.07
N ALA A 409 18.96 -11.92 -18.77
CA ALA A 409 18.63 -10.52 -18.55
C ALA A 409 18.29 -9.80 -19.86
N ARG A 410 17.23 -9.00 -19.87
CA ARG A 410 16.79 -8.23 -21.04
C ARG A 410 16.64 -6.76 -20.70
N VAL A 411 17.11 -5.90 -21.60
CA VAL A 411 16.97 -4.45 -21.45
C VAL A 411 15.68 -3.98 -22.14
N GLU A 412 14.83 -3.29 -21.39
CA GLU A 412 13.60 -2.65 -21.86
C GLU A 412 13.68 -1.13 -21.66
N ARG A 413 13.03 -0.38 -22.56
CA ARG A 413 12.96 1.08 -22.50
C ARG A 413 11.63 1.52 -21.92
N SER A 414 11.67 2.54 -21.07
CA SER A 414 10.49 3.20 -20.52
C SER A 414 10.65 4.72 -20.54
N THR A 415 9.62 5.44 -20.13
CA THR A 415 9.66 6.91 -19.95
C THR A 415 10.69 7.33 -18.90
N ASP A 416 10.96 6.48 -17.91
CA ASP A 416 11.83 6.77 -16.77
C ASP A 416 13.27 6.30 -17.00
N GLY A 417 13.58 5.84 -18.21
CA GLY A 417 14.90 5.36 -18.62
C GLY A 417 14.94 3.90 -19.08
N GLU A 418 16.16 3.39 -19.27
CA GLU A 418 16.40 1.99 -19.61
C GLU A 418 16.48 1.14 -18.35
N PHE A 419 15.76 0.01 -18.36
CA PHE A 419 15.73 -0.97 -17.27
C PHE A 419 16.21 -2.32 -17.79
N SER A 420 16.94 -3.04 -16.95
CA SER A 420 17.32 -4.43 -17.18
C SER A 420 16.52 -5.31 -16.24
N ILE A 421 15.85 -6.31 -16.79
CA ILE A 421 15.05 -7.29 -16.07
C ILE A 421 15.79 -8.62 -16.17
N ALA A 422 16.18 -9.17 -15.03
CA ALA A 422 16.91 -10.41 -14.91
C ALA A 422 16.08 -11.47 -14.18
N PHE A 423 16.13 -12.69 -14.69
CA PHE A 423 15.65 -13.91 -14.07
C PHE A 423 16.82 -14.88 -13.94
N GLY A 424 16.97 -15.55 -12.81
CA GLY A 424 18.04 -16.53 -12.65
C GLY A 424 17.73 -17.66 -11.69
N VAL A 425 18.63 -18.65 -11.72
CA VAL A 425 18.56 -19.90 -10.95
C VAL A 425 19.96 -20.34 -10.50
N PRO A 426 20.05 -21.18 -9.45
CA PRO A 426 21.30 -21.84 -9.07
C PRO A 426 21.82 -22.79 -10.14
N TYR A 427 23.15 -22.98 -10.17
CA TYR A 427 23.87 -23.79 -11.15
C TYR A 427 23.27 -25.20 -11.36
N GLU A 428 22.83 -25.86 -10.30
CA GLU A 428 22.30 -27.23 -10.34
C GLU A 428 21.02 -27.38 -11.19
N HIS A 429 20.27 -26.29 -11.38
CA HIS A 429 19.02 -26.27 -12.14
C HIS A 429 19.22 -25.83 -13.60
N VAL A 430 20.39 -25.32 -13.97
CA VAL A 430 20.68 -24.74 -15.29
C VAL A 430 20.56 -25.74 -16.43
N LYS A 431 20.74 -27.04 -16.14
CA LYS A 431 20.57 -28.13 -17.12
C LYS A 431 19.22 -28.15 -17.83
N TRP A 432 18.20 -27.50 -17.28
CA TRP A 432 16.85 -27.41 -17.85
C TRP A 432 16.63 -26.20 -18.76
N PHE A 433 17.55 -25.23 -18.76
CA PHE A 433 17.39 -23.95 -19.45
C PHE A 433 18.10 -23.95 -20.81
N ARG A 434 17.55 -23.15 -21.75
CA ARG A 434 18.16 -22.83 -23.04
C ARG A 434 19.33 -21.86 -22.83
N ASN A 435 20.31 -21.84 -23.73
CA ASN A 435 21.51 -20.99 -23.66
C ASN A 435 22.36 -21.21 -22.39
N ARG A 436 22.25 -22.41 -21.80
CA ARG A 436 23.13 -22.87 -20.71
C ARG A 436 24.59 -23.01 -21.13
N ASP A 437 24.86 -23.08 -22.41
CA ASP A 437 26.18 -23.17 -23.03
C ASP A 437 26.88 -21.80 -23.20
N THR A 438 26.30 -20.71 -22.67
CA THR A 438 26.95 -19.39 -22.70
C THR A 438 28.38 -19.44 -22.13
N ALA A 439 29.32 -18.85 -22.87
CA ALA A 439 30.70 -18.69 -22.43
C ALA A 439 30.89 -17.47 -21.49
N VAL A 440 29.85 -16.64 -21.31
CA VAL A 440 29.93 -15.45 -20.47
C VAL A 440 29.89 -15.86 -19.00
N ARG A 441 31.02 -15.74 -18.33
CA ARG A 441 31.15 -15.98 -16.89
C ARG A 441 31.79 -14.78 -16.21
N LYS A 442 31.23 -14.40 -15.07
CA LYS A 442 31.73 -13.29 -14.23
C LYS A 442 31.91 -13.80 -12.80
N GLN A 443 32.81 -13.15 -12.08
CA GLN A 443 33.02 -13.40 -10.67
C GLN A 443 32.63 -12.14 -9.89
N SER A 444 31.87 -12.34 -8.82
CA SER A 444 31.47 -11.32 -7.88
C SER A 444 31.91 -11.73 -6.48
N THR A 445 32.38 -10.77 -5.70
CA THR A 445 32.65 -10.94 -4.27
C THR A 445 31.58 -10.27 -3.41
N CYS A 446 30.53 -9.69 -4.00
CA CYS A 446 29.41 -9.14 -3.24
C CYS A 446 28.81 -10.21 -2.30
N PRO A 447 28.43 -9.83 -1.06
CA PRO A 447 28.18 -8.47 -0.58
C PRO A 447 29.40 -7.70 -0.02
N ASP A 448 30.63 -8.15 -0.23
CA ASP A 448 31.84 -7.40 0.14
C ASP A 448 31.80 -5.95 -0.41
N PRO A 449 31.91 -4.91 0.46
CA PRO A 449 31.94 -3.51 0.05
C PRO A 449 32.99 -3.21 -1.03
N ALA A 450 34.16 -3.85 -0.98
CA ALA A 450 35.25 -3.65 -1.94
C ALA A 450 34.89 -4.12 -3.37
N CYS A 451 33.84 -4.93 -3.52
CA CYS A 451 33.41 -5.42 -4.83
C CYS A 451 32.78 -4.31 -5.68
N CYS A 452 31.85 -3.54 -5.08
CA CYS A 452 30.95 -2.66 -5.83
C CYS A 452 30.53 -1.38 -5.09
N GLN A 453 30.75 -1.28 -3.77
CA GLN A 453 30.37 -0.10 -2.99
C GLN A 453 31.53 0.88 -2.89
N GLU A 454 32.75 0.37 -2.74
CA GLU A 454 33.97 1.17 -2.64
C GLU A 454 34.70 1.27 -3.99
N PRO A 455 35.31 2.43 -4.29
CA PRO A 455 36.21 2.54 -5.43
C PRO A 455 37.46 1.66 -5.19
N PRO A 456 38.03 1.06 -6.25
CA PRO A 456 39.32 0.39 -6.15
C PRO A 456 40.40 1.29 -5.52
N GLY A 457 41.23 0.75 -4.63
CA GLY A 457 42.22 1.52 -3.87
C GLY A 457 43.09 2.45 -4.74
N ALA A 458 43.62 1.95 -5.86
CA ALA A 458 44.42 2.76 -6.78
C ALA A 458 43.66 3.98 -7.36
N LEU A 459 42.35 3.88 -7.57
CA LEU A 459 41.51 5.00 -8.01
C LEU A 459 41.20 5.96 -6.86
N ALA A 460 40.94 5.43 -5.67
CA ALA A 460 40.72 6.21 -4.46
C ALA A 460 41.97 7.03 -4.10
N ASP A 461 43.15 6.41 -4.05
CA ASP A 461 44.43 7.07 -3.74
C ASP A 461 44.72 8.25 -4.67
N THR A 462 44.25 8.17 -5.92
CA THR A 462 44.50 9.20 -6.93
C THR A 462 43.47 10.34 -6.88
N TRP A 463 42.20 10.04 -6.61
CA TRP A 463 41.09 10.98 -6.85
C TRP A 463 40.22 11.29 -5.63
N ASP A 464 40.41 10.58 -4.51
CA ASP A 464 39.71 10.86 -3.25
C ASP A 464 40.13 12.23 -2.70
N GLY A 465 39.16 13.02 -2.29
CA GLY A 465 39.37 14.43 -1.94
C GLY A 465 39.81 15.37 -3.08
N GLN A 466 40.12 14.84 -4.28
CA GLN A 466 40.56 15.59 -5.47
C GLN A 466 39.46 15.74 -6.53
N SER A 467 38.27 15.20 -6.28
CA SER A 467 37.13 15.25 -7.21
C SER A 467 35.88 15.76 -6.50
N TRP A 468 35.15 16.67 -7.17
CA TRP A 468 33.89 17.22 -6.65
C TRP A 468 32.74 16.91 -7.62
N PRO A 469 32.01 15.80 -7.42
CA PRO A 469 30.88 15.49 -8.28
C PRO A 469 29.70 16.43 -7.99
N SER A 470 29.15 17.06 -9.02
CA SER A 470 27.85 17.72 -8.92
C SER A 470 26.75 16.67 -9.15
N ALA A 471 26.05 16.31 -8.08
CA ALA A 471 24.97 15.33 -8.16
C ALA A 471 23.77 15.90 -8.90
N ARG A 472 23.19 15.13 -9.84
CA ARG A 472 21.85 15.42 -10.33
C ARG A 472 20.86 15.08 -9.20
N PRO A 473 20.07 16.01 -8.68
CA PRO A 473 19.07 15.69 -7.68
C PRO A 473 18.09 14.68 -8.28
N ALA A 474 17.89 13.54 -7.61
CA ALA A 474 16.85 12.60 -8.01
C ALA A 474 15.50 13.31 -7.85
N THR A 475 14.75 13.46 -8.93
CA THR A 475 13.47 14.19 -8.98
C THR A 475 12.44 13.64 -7.97
N HIS A 476 12.63 12.41 -7.50
CA HIS A 476 11.79 11.73 -6.52
C HIS A 476 12.24 11.86 -5.05
N MET A 477 13.44 12.40 -4.76
CA MET A 477 13.94 12.54 -3.38
C MET A 477 13.44 13.81 -2.67
N LEU A 478 12.94 14.81 -3.42
CA LEU A 478 12.55 16.12 -2.88
C LEU A 478 11.04 16.41 -2.97
N ALA A 479 10.27 15.57 -3.66
CA ALA A 479 8.83 15.69 -3.70
C ALA A 479 8.23 14.85 -2.58
N ALA A 480 7.85 15.49 -1.47
CA ALA A 480 6.89 14.90 -0.55
C ALA A 480 5.67 14.45 -1.38
N MET A 481 5.22 13.21 -1.19
CA MET A 481 4.07 12.69 -1.95
C MET A 481 2.86 13.62 -1.73
N PRO A 482 2.07 13.92 -2.77
CA PRO A 482 0.84 14.69 -2.60
C PRO A 482 -0.08 13.99 -1.58
N ALA A 483 -0.64 14.78 -0.65
CA ALA A 483 -1.53 14.30 0.39
C ALA A 483 -2.85 13.73 -0.18
N GLY A 484 -3.40 12.73 0.49
CA GLY A 484 -4.60 12.01 0.08
C GLY A 484 -4.66 10.59 0.63
N ALA A 485 -5.86 10.01 0.68
CA ALA A 485 -6.15 8.63 1.06
C ALA A 485 -5.32 7.54 0.37
N PHE A 486 -4.92 7.84 -0.86
CA PHE A 486 -4.07 7.04 -1.71
C PHE A 486 -2.87 7.92 -2.07
N PRO A 487 -1.63 7.44 -1.89
CA PRO A 487 -0.44 8.24 -2.16
C PRO A 487 -0.45 8.84 -3.57
N GLY A 488 -0.50 10.17 -3.68
CA GLY A 488 -0.46 10.89 -4.94
C GLY A 488 -1.77 11.01 -5.73
N VAL A 489 -2.93 10.60 -5.16
CA VAL A 489 -4.25 10.72 -5.80
C VAL A 489 -5.06 11.90 -5.26
N ASP A 490 -5.57 12.79 -6.13
CA ASP A 490 -6.50 13.86 -5.74
C ASP A 490 -7.95 13.35 -5.76
N GLU A 491 -8.49 13.04 -4.58
CA GLU A 491 -9.88 12.56 -4.44
C GLU A 491 -10.92 13.56 -4.97
N THR A 492 -10.66 14.87 -4.87
CA THR A 492 -11.60 15.88 -5.35
C THR A 492 -11.69 15.85 -6.87
N GLU A 493 -10.56 15.64 -7.55
CA GLU A 493 -10.50 15.42 -8.99
C GLU A 493 -11.30 14.16 -9.39
N VAL A 494 -11.10 13.06 -8.66
CA VAL A 494 -11.82 11.79 -8.88
C VAL A 494 -13.33 11.93 -8.70
N TYR A 495 -13.80 12.55 -7.61
CA TYR A 495 -15.23 12.72 -7.39
C TYR A 495 -15.89 13.67 -8.39
N ARG A 496 -15.20 14.74 -8.81
CA ARG A 496 -15.68 15.63 -9.88
C ARG A 496 -15.76 14.89 -11.21
N PHE A 497 -14.79 14.04 -11.51
CA PHE A 497 -14.79 13.17 -12.68
C PHE A 497 -16.00 12.22 -12.66
N LEU A 498 -16.20 11.47 -11.57
CA LEU A 498 -17.33 10.53 -11.43
C LEU A 498 -18.68 11.22 -11.59
N ARG A 499 -18.86 12.43 -11.03
CA ARG A 499 -20.09 13.21 -11.20
C ARG A 499 -20.36 13.59 -12.66
N ARG A 500 -19.32 13.90 -13.45
CA ARG A 500 -19.48 14.25 -14.88
C ARG A 500 -19.83 13.04 -15.74
N HIS A 501 -19.34 11.86 -15.37
CA HIS A 501 -19.54 10.60 -16.11
C HIS A 501 -20.71 9.76 -15.58
N GLN A 502 -21.50 10.30 -14.64
CA GLN A 502 -22.70 9.63 -14.17
C GLN A 502 -23.66 9.40 -15.34
N PRO A 503 -24.20 8.18 -15.54
CA PRO A 503 -25.19 7.95 -16.58
C PRO A 503 -26.39 8.88 -16.37
N ALA A 504 -26.97 9.37 -17.48
CA ALA A 504 -28.21 10.14 -17.40
C ALA A 504 -29.26 9.30 -16.65
N PRO A 505 -30.08 9.91 -15.77
CA PRO A 505 -31.13 9.18 -15.07
C PRO A 505 -32.02 8.51 -16.12
N THR A 506 -32.16 7.19 -16.01
CA THR A 506 -33.16 6.45 -16.77
C THR A 506 -34.52 6.91 -16.29
N ILE A 507 -35.22 7.67 -17.13
CA ILE A 507 -36.61 8.02 -16.90
C ILE A 507 -37.41 6.75 -17.20
N ASP A 508 -38.02 6.16 -16.18
CA ASP A 508 -39.01 5.09 -16.33
C ASP A 508 -40.14 5.61 -17.26
N PRO A 509 -40.78 4.80 -18.14
CA PRO A 509 -41.98 5.20 -18.89
C PRO A 509 -43.07 5.94 -18.08
N ASP A 510 -43.07 5.82 -16.75
CA ASP A 510 -43.99 6.52 -15.84
C ASP A 510 -43.47 7.87 -15.28
N GLY A 511 -42.28 8.32 -15.68
CA GLY A 511 -41.81 9.70 -15.43
C GLY A 511 -41.15 9.95 -14.07
N ASP A 512 -40.90 8.93 -13.26
CA ASP A 512 -40.17 9.08 -12.00
C ASP A 512 -38.65 8.87 -12.17
N LEU A 513 -37.88 9.70 -11.47
CA LEU A 513 -36.42 9.64 -11.42
C LEU A 513 -35.98 8.57 -10.42
N THR A 514 -35.36 7.48 -10.89
CA THR A 514 -34.59 6.55 -10.05
C THR A 514 -33.10 6.88 -10.05
#